data_AF-A0A4D9DYG9-F1
#
_entry.id   AF-A0A4D9DYG9-F1
#
_cell.length_a   1.000
_cell.length_b   1.000
_cell.length_c   1.000
_cell.angle_alpha   90.00
_cell.angle_beta   90.00
_cell.angle_gamma   90.00
#
_symmetry.space_group_name_H-M   'P 1'
#
loop_
_entity.id
_entity.type
_entity.pdbx_description
1 polymer ?
#
loop_
_entity_poly.entity_id
_entity_poly.type
_entity_poly.pdbx_seq_one_letter_code
_entity_poly.pdbx_strand_id
1 'polypeptide(L)'
;MKVPVSVIRLPRGPDGTSRGFDPNSPRYQALSPISISTMGCGNEADLEQEQQARVALRERYLRSLFAMVGHTIHFTMYERVNVSAFFDASDIDILNFQVSDLQTPLGVHREALLRCSDIISYTFEL
;
A
#
# COMPACT_ATOMS: atom_id res chain seq x y z
N MET A 1 19.96 -14.15 -9.72
CA MET A 1 18.75 -14.59 -10.43
C MET A 1 17.63 -13.61 -10.09
N LYS A 2 16.90 -13.06 -11.07
CA LYS A 2 15.83 -12.07 -10.83
C LYS A 2 14.55 -12.85 -10.54
N VAL A 3 14.08 -12.82 -9.29
CA VAL A 3 12.83 -13.51 -8.91
C VAL A 3 11.66 -12.72 -9.51
N PRO A 4 10.79 -13.33 -10.34
CA PRO A 4 9.65 -12.63 -10.90
C PRO A 4 8.60 -12.37 -9.81
N VAL A 5 8.26 -11.11 -9.58
CA VAL A 5 7.16 -10.72 -8.68
C VAL A 5 5.84 -11.00 -9.40
N SER A 6 4.98 -11.83 -8.83
CA SER A 6 3.63 -12.09 -9.32
C SER A 6 2.76 -10.85 -9.13
N VAL A 7 2.71 -10.00 -10.15
CA VAL A 7 1.78 -8.86 -10.17
C VAL A 7 0.44 -9.33 -10.73
N ILE A 8 -0.58 -9.44 -9.86
CA ILE A 8 -1.96 -9.55 -10.32
C ILE A 8 -2.33 -8.24 -11.00
N ARG A 9 -2.44 -8.27 -12.33
CA ARG A 9 -2.83 -7.10 -13.10
C ARG A 9 -4.34 -6.93 -12.99
N LEU A 10 -4.76 -5.88 -12.27
CA LEU A 10 -6.16 -5.47 -12.24
C LEU A 10 -6.72 -5.30 -13.67
N PRO A 11 -8.01 -5.58 -13.87
CA PRO A 11 -8.68 -5.38 -15.16
C PRO A 11 -8.52 -3.94 -15.63
N ARG A 12 -8.53 -3.75 -16.96
CA ARG A 12 -8.47 -2.41 -17.55
C ARG A 12 -9.68 -1.62 -17.05
N GLY A 13 -9.49 -0.32 -16.83
CA GLY A 13 -10.58 0.57 -16.47
C GLY A 13 -11.66 0.61 -17.57
N PRO A 14 -12.84 1.19 -17.28
CA PRO A 14 -13.97 1.26 -18.22
C PRO A 14 -13.62 1.87 -19.57
N ASP A 15 -12.60 2.74 -19.62
CA ASP A 15 -12.11 3.44 -20.81
C ASP A 15 -11.23 2.54 -21.71
N GLY A 16 -10.88 1.33 -21.25
CA GLY A 16 -10.19 0.29 -22.04
C GLY A 16 -8.72 0.55 -22.37
N THR A 17 -8.22 1.77 -22.18
CA THR A 17 -6.85 2.20 -22.54
C THR A 17 -5.93 2.34 -21.33
N SER A 18 -6.47 2.80 -20.21
CA SER A 18 -5.73 3.14 -19.00
C SER A 18 -5.80 2.04 -17.93
N ARG A 19 -4.66 1.75 -17.29
CA ARG A 19 -4.57 0.89 -16.09
C ARG A 19 -4.54 1.71 -14.79
N GLY A 20 -5.03 2.95 -14.83
CA GLY A 20 -4.96 3.86 -13.67
C GLY A 20 -3.62 4.57 -13.47
N PHE A 21 -2.72 4.52 -14.45
CA PHE A 21 -1.41 5.19 -14.45
C PHE A 21 -1.27 6.24 -15.57
N ASP A 22 -2.36 6.60 -16.23
CA ASP A 22 -2.33 7.67 -17.22
C ASP A 22 -2.13 9.01 -16.49
N PRO A 23 -1.04 9.75 -16.77
CA PRO A 23 -0.76 11.04 -16.12
C PRO A 23 -1.83 12.10 -16.43
N ASN A 24 -2.64 11.90 -17.47
CA ASN A 24 -3.76 12.78 -17.81
C ASN A 24 -5.10 12.30 -17.22
N SER A 25 -5.13 11.16 -16.51
CA SER A 25 -6.38 10.66 -15.95
C SER A 25 -6.86 11.51 -14.77
N PRO A 26 -8.19 11.65 -14.56
CA PRO A 26 -8.75 12.36 -13.42
C PRO A 26 -8.23 11.81 -12.07
N ARG A 27 -8.02 10.49 -11.99
CA ARG A 27 -7.44 9.84 -10.81
C ARG A 27 -6.00 10.28 -10.56
N TYR A 28 -5.16 10.30 -11.59
CA TYR A 28 -3.77 10.78 -11.45
C TYR A 28 -3.74 12.25 -11.05
N GLN A 29 -4.54 13.10 -11.69
CA GLN A 29 -4.63 14.53 -11.37
C GLN A 29 -5.17 14.81 -9.96
N ALA A 30 -6.07 13.96 -9.45
CA ALA A 30 -6.57 14.06 -8.08
C ALA A 30 -5.56 13.59 -7.02
N LEU A 31 -4.71 12.61 -7.36
CA LEU A 31 -3.69 12.04 -6.47
C LEU A 31 -2.33 12.71 -6.58
N SER A 32 -2.04 13.42 -7.68
CA SER A 32 -0.78 14.10 -7.94
C SER A 32 -0.48 15.31 -7.04
N PRO A 33 -1.44 16.08 -6.49
CA PRO A 33 -1.11 17.35 -5.86
C PRO A 33 -1.02 17.23 -4.34
N ILE A 34 -0.13 16.40 -3.80
CA ILE A 34 0.20 16.44 -2.36
C ILE A 34 1.69 16.13 -2.11
N SER A 35 2.56 17.04 -2.53
CA SER A 35 3.74 17.40 -1.72
C SER A 35 4.22 18.79 -2.16
N ILE A 36 3.89 19.80 -1.34
CA ILE A 36 4.58 21.10 -1.22
C ILE A 36 4.61 21.97 -2.50
N SER A 37 3.75 23.00 -2.49
CA SER A 37 3.81 24.21 -3.33
C SER A 37 3.95 24.03 -4.85
N THR A 38 2.92 23.49 -5.49
CA THR A 38 2.69 23.63 -6.95
C THR A 38 2.28 25.08 -7.34
N MET A 39 2.37 26.05 -6.44
CA MET A 39 1.97 27.44 -6.69
C MET A 39 3.14 28.40 -6.91
N GLY A 40 4.38 27.93 -7.04
CA GLY A 40 5.49 28.80 -7.41
C GLY A 40 6.66 28.03 -7.99
N CYS A 41 6.98 28.28 -9.27
CA CYS A 41 8.31 28.19 -9.89
C CYS A 41 9.31 27.21 -9.22
N GLY A 42 8.96 25.93 -9.08
CA GLY A 42 9.92 24.89 -8.68
C GLY A 42 10.74 24.51 -9.90
N ASN A 43 12.07 24.48 -9.79
CA ASN A 43 12.93 24.07 -10.89
C ASN A 43 12.62 22.61 -11.26
N GLU A 44 12.57 22.28 -12.56
CA GLU A 44 12.29 20.92 -13.04
C GLU A 44 13.24 19.87 -12.42
N ALA A 45 14.50 20.26 -12.19
CA ALA A 45 15.50 19.42 -11.54
C ALA A 45 15.13 19.05 -10.08
N ASP A 46 14.50 19.96 -9.33
CA ASP A 46 14.07 19.70 -7.95
C ASP A 46 12.89 18.72 -7.93
N LEU A 47 11.99 18.83 -8.91
CA LEU A 47 10.87 17.89 -9.09
C LEU A 47 11.35 16.49 -9.47
N GLU A 48 12.33 16.38 -10.37
CA GLU A 48 12.94 15.10 -10.73
C GLU A 48 13.61 14.42 -9.53
N GLN A 49 14.37 15.18 -8.74
CA GLN A 49 15.02 14.67 -7.53
C GLN A 49 13.98 14.19 -6.50
N GLU A 50 12.90 14.94 -6.31
CA GLU A 50 11.82 14.56 -5.41
C GLU A 50 11.10 13.29 -5.89
N GLN A 51 10.83 13.18 -7.19
CA GLN A 51 10.25 11.96 -7.77
C GLN A 51 11.16 10.75 -7.58
N GLN A 52 12.46 10.88 -7.78
CA GLN A 52 13.42 9.79 -7.52
C GLN A 52 13.44 9.40 -6.03
N ALA A 53 13.36 10.36 -5.12
CA ALA A 53 13.24 10.10 -3.70
C ALA A 53 11.93 9.36 -3.36
N ARG A 54 10.79 9.79 -3.91
CA ARG A 54 9.50 9.10 -3.74
C ARG A 54 9.55 7.67 -4.26
N VAL A 55 10.15 7.44 -5.42
CA VAL A 55 10.32 6.09 -6.00
C VAL A 55 11.16 5.21 -5.08
N ALA A 56 12.29 5.71 -4.58
CA ALA A 56 13.17 4.96 -3.69
C ALA A 56 12.47 4.60 -2.36
N LEU A 57 11.72 5.54 -1.77
CA LEU A 57 10.94 5.31 -0.55
C LEU A 57 9.82 4.29 -0.80
N ARG A 58 9.09 4.45 -1.91
CA ARG A 58 8.01 3.54 -2.29
C ARG A 58 8.52 2.13 -2.55
N GLU A 59 9.64 1.97 -3.23
CA GLU A 59 10.26 0.67 -3.47
C GLU A 59 10.62 -0.02 -2.15
N ARG A 60 11.27 0.68 -1.22
CA ARG A 60 11.62 0.14 0.10
C ARG A 60 10.37 -0.26 0.89
N TYR A 61 9.35 0.57 0.87
CA TYR A 61 8.07 0.27 1.50
C TYR A 61 7.42 -0.99 0.92
N LEU A 62 7.31 -1.10 -0.40
CA LEU A 62 6.75 -2.28 -1.06
C LEU A 62 7.55 -3.55 -0.78
N ARG A 63 8.89 -3.46 -0.71
CA ARG A 63 9.74 -4.60 -0.30
C ARG A 63 9.48 -5.01 1.15
N SER A 64 9.23 -4.05 2.05
CA SER A 64 8.84 -4.37 3.43
C SER A 64 7.49 -5.07 3.51
N LEU A 65 6.52 -4.70 2.67
CA LEU A 65 5.24 -5.40 2.60
C LEU A 65 5.42 -6.84 2.12
N PHE A 66 6.27 -7.05 1.11
CA PHE A 66 6.59 -8.39 0.63
C PHE A 66 7.30 -9.24 1.70
N ALA A 67 8.13 -8.63 2.53
CA ALA A 67 8.80 -9.33 3.63
C ALA A 67 7.84 -9.82 4.73
N MET A 68 6.65 -9.23 4.84
CA MET A 68 5.62 -9.69 5.79
C MET A 68 5.04 -11.06 5.40
N VAL A 69 5.12 -11.45 4.13
CA VAL A 69 4.52 -12.71 3.65
C VAL A 69 5.14 -13.90 4.38
N GLY A 70 4.28 -14.76 4.93
CA GLY A 70 4.70 -15.94 5.71
C GLY A 70 5.05 -15.67 7.17
N HIS A 71 4.95 -14.42 7.63
CA HIS A 71 5.17 -14.03 9.03
C HIS A 71 3.84 -13.71 9.70
N THR A 72 3.75 -13.98 11.00
CA THR A 72 2.64 -13.50 11.82
C THR A 72 2.81 -12.01 12.05
N ILE A 73 1.79 -11.24 11.68
CA ILE A 73 1.78 -9.78 11.83
C ILE A 73 0.88 -9.42 13.00
N HIS A 74 1.37 -8.54 13.89
CA HIS A 74 0.60 -7.99 14.98
C HIS A 74 0.11 -6.60 14.61
N PHE A 75 -1.21 -6.39 14.63
CA PHE A 75 -1.84 -5.10 14.37
C PHE A 75 -2.37 -4.49 15.67
N THR A 76 -2.03 -3.23 15.90
CA THR A 76 -2.67 -2.39 16.93
C THR A 76 -3.77 -1.59 16.26
N MET A 77 -5.00 -1.75 16.75
CA MET A 77 -6.20 -1.10 16.22
C MET A 77 -6.76 -0.09 17.22
N TYR A 78 -7.79 0.67 16.82
CA TYR A 78 -8.54 1.52 17.73
C TYR A 78 -9.14 0.73 18.91
N GLU A 79 -9.51 1.45 19.98
CA GLU A 79 -10.05 0.87 21.21
C GLU A 79 -9.11 -0.10 21.94
N ARG A 80 -7.79 0.01 21.70
CA ARG A 80 -6.73 -0.84 22.28
C ARG A 80 -6.89 -2.32 21.92
N VAL A 81 -7.51 -2.61 20.77
CA VAL A 81 -7.63 -3.96 20.25
C VAL A 81 -6.33 -4.35 19.57
N ASN A 82 -5.73 -5.44 20.03
CA ASN A 82 -4.56 -6.05 19.39
C ASN A 82 -5.01 -7.35 18.72
N VAL A 83 -4.71 -7.48 17.43
CA VAL A 83 -5.03 -8.68 16.65
C VAL A 83 -3.76 -9.20 15.97
N SER A 84 -3.74 -10.50 15.69
CA SER A 84 -2.66 -11.12 14.93
C SER A 84 -3.23 -11.87 13.73
N ALA A 85 -2.55 -11.79 12.59
CA ALA A 85 -2.97 -12.48 11.38
C ALA A 85 -1.77 -12.72 10.45
N PHE A 86 -1.96 -13.53 9.40
CA PHE A 86 -1.01 -13.62 8.31
C PHE A 86 -1.34 -12.60 7.24
N PHE A 87 -0.33 -11.88 6.77
CA PHE A 87 -0.51 -10.95 5.64
C PHE A 87 -0.46 -11.70 4.32
N ASP A 88 -1.50 -11.50 3.50
CA ASP A 88 -1.56 -12.05 2.14
C ASP A 88 -1.28 -10.97 1.08
N ALA A 89 -2.09 -9.91 1.09
CA ALA A 89 -2.06 -8.90 0.05
C ALA A 89 -2.55 -7.53 0.54
N SER A 90 -2.18 -6.49 -0.21
CA SER A 90 -2.78 -5.16 -0.08
C SER A 90 -3.26 -4.66 -1.44
N ASP A 91 -4.15 -3.67 -1.42
CA ASP A 91 -4.43 -2.90 -2.62
C ASP A 91 -3.25 -1.97 -2.99
N ILE A 92 -3.32 -1.38 -4.18
CA ILE A 92 -2.24 -0.54 -4.72
C ILE A 92 -2.04 0.74 -3.90
N ASP A 93 -3.11 1.25 -3.31
CA ASP A 93 -3.09 2.49 -2.52
C ASP A 93 -2.81 2.21 -1.03
N ILE A 94 -2.74 0.93 -0.62
CA ILE A 94 -2.53 0.47 0.76
C ILE A 94 -3.57 1.08 1.71
N LEU A 95 -4.81 1.02 1.28
CA LEU A 95 -5.98 1.34 2.09
C LEU A 95 -6.56 0.09 2.74
N ASN A 96 -6.20 -1.11 2.27
CA ASN A 96 -6.73 -2.36 2.79
C ASN A 96 -5.67 -3.47 2.83
N PHE A 97 -5.70 -4.27 3.89
CA PHE A 97 -4.89 -5.47 4.08
C PHE A 97 -5.81 -6.70 4.07
N GLN A 98 -5.59 -7.57 3.08
CA GLN A 98 -6.15 -8.92 3.11
C GLN A 98 -5.28 -9.78 4.01
N VAL A 99 -5.92 -10.45 4.96
CA VAL A 99 -5.25 -11.28 5.95
C VAL A 99 -6.00 -12.60 6.16
N SER A 100 -5.25 -13.64 6.49
CA SER A 100 -5.79 -14.94 6.87
C SER A 100 -5.57 -15.23 8.36
N ASP A 101 -6.40 -16.11 8.90
CA ASP A 101 -6.39 -16.55 10.30
C ASP A 101 -6.30 -15.39 11.31
N LEU A 102 -7.09 -14.35 11.08
CA LEU A 102 -7.19 -13.18 11.95
C LEU A 102 -7.71 -13.58 13.33
N GLN A 103 -6.82 -13.53 14.32
CA GLN A 103 -7.11 -13.81 15.70
C GLN A 103 -7.57 -12.54 16.42
N THR A 104 -8.82 -12.58 16.87
CA THR A 104 -9.46 -11.53 17.66
C THR A 104 -9.79 -12.05 19.06
N PRO A 105 -10.11 -11.18 20.03
CA PRO A 105 -10.58 -11.62 21.34
C PRO A 105 -11.84 -12.51 21.32
N LEU A 106 -12.63 -12.43 20.25
CA LEU A 106 -13.87 -13.20 20.10
C LEU A 106 -13.66 -14.56 19.41
N GLY A 107 -12.50 -14.75 18.77
CA GLY A 107 -12.19 -15.97 18.02
C GLY A 107 -11.37 -15.70 16.77
N VAL A 108 -11.25 -16.73 15.93
CA VAL A 108 -10.44 -16.70 14.72
C VAL A 108 -11.34 -16.55 13.49
N HIS A 109 -11.05 -15.56 12.66
CA HIS A 109 -11.65 -15.39 11.34
C HIS A 109 -10.68 -15.93 10.29
N ARG A 110 -11.11 -16.90 9.48
CA ARG A 110 -10.22 -17.55 8.50
C ARG A 110 -9.70 -16.58 7.45
N GLU A 111 -10.55 -15.64 7.02
CA GLU A 111 -10.25 -14.63 6.01
C GLU A 111 -10.84 -13.30 6.47
N ALA A 112 -10.10 -12.21 6.33
CA ALA A 112 -10.56 -10.88 6.69
C ALA A 112 -9.91 -9.79 5.82
N LEU A 113 -10.58 -8.64 5.76
CA LEU A 113 -10.06 -7.42 5.14
C LEU A 113 -9.97 -6.34 6.22
N LEU A 114 -8.76 -5.98 6.62
CA LEU A 114 -8.51 -4.89 7.55
C LEU A 114 -8.34 -3.58 6.78
N ARG A 115 -9.15 -2.57 7.10
CA ARG A 115 -9.00 -1.24 6.51
C ARG A 115 -7.84 -0.52 7.20
N CYS A 116 -7.04 0.21 6.43
CA CYS A 116 -5.95 1.02 6.96
C CYS A 116 -6.46 2.07 7.96
N SER A 117 -7.69 2.55 7.80
CA SER A 117 -8.34 3.47 8.75
C SER A 117 -8.58 2.86 10.13
N ASP A 118 -8.56 1.53 10.26
CA ASP A 118 -8.80 0.83 11.51
C ASP A 118 -7.49 0.45 12.21
N ILE A 119 -6.35 0.55 11.50
CA ILE A 119 -5.01 0.15 11.95
C ILE A 119 -4.24 1.40 12.38
N ILE A 120 -3.69 1.37 13.60
CA ILE A 120 -2.78 2.40 14.11
C ILE A 120 -1.34 2.05 13.73
N SER A 121 -0.95 0.78 13.91
CA SER A 121 0.37 0.27 13.57
C SER A 121 0.35 -1.23 13.36
N TYR A 122 1.39 -1.75 12.71
CA TYR A 122 1.65 -3.18 12.59
C TYR A 122 3.13 -3.49 12.79
N THR A 123 3.43 -4.68 13.32
CA THR A 123 4.79 -5.14 13.61
C THR A 123 4.93 -6.62 13.32
N PHE A 124 6.11 -7.01 12.84
CA PHE A 124 6.47 -8.40 12.56
C PHE A 124 7.98 -8.59 12.72
N GLU A 125 8.38 -9.84 12.92
CA GLU A 125 9.78 -10.25 12.97
C GLU A 125 10.23 -10.67 11.56
N LEU A 126 11.45 -10.26 11.19
CA LEU A 126 12.09 -10.49 9.88
C LEU A 126 13.02 -11.71 9.91
#